data_AF-A0A0G1BEE3-F1
#
_entry.id   AF-A0A0G1BEE3-F1
#
_cell.length_a   1.000
_cell.length_b   1.000
_cell.length_c   1.000
_cell.angle_alpha   90.00
_cell.angle_beta   90.00
_cell.angle_gamma   90.00
#
_symmetry.space_group_name_H-M   'P 1'
#
loop_
_entity.id
_entity.type
_entity.pdbx_description
1 polymer ?
#
loop_
_entity_poly.entity_id
_entity_poly.type
_entity_poly.pdbx_seq_one_letter_code
_entity_poly.pdbx_strand_id
1 'polypeptide(L)'
;MKTALTIIITLAFLGIFTAGPLSMGHGAHNGCLAASVQEANCPENGLLFASFHISALKWFSTAFLNIGIAIILAILLLVIGFIFQLLPPVFSTPQFSVLKSFRPPRIKLGWRILHWLKFHENSPSFR
;
A
#
# COMPACT_ATOMS: atom_id res chain seq x y z
N MET A 1 -8.40 -22.28 -21.17
CA MET A 1 -7.81 -21.86 -19.87
C MET A 1 -8.86 -21.54 -18.82
N LYS A 2 -9.89 -20.74 -19.11
CA LYS A 2 -10.95 -20.40 -18.14
C LYS A 2 -11.66 -21.64 -17.57
N THR A 3 -12.06 -22.58 -18.42
CA THR A 3 -12.79 -23.80 -18.04
C THR A 3 -11.98 -24.74 -17.15
N ALA A 4 -10.72 -25.00 -17.49
CA ALA A 4 -9.83 -25.83 -16.68
C ALA A 4 -9.60 -25.23 -15.28
N LEU A 5 -9.41 -23.90 -15.21
CA LEU A 5 -9.23 -23.18 -13.95
C LEU A 5 -10.51 -23.23 -13.11
N THR A 6 -11.68 -23.01 -13.72
CA THR A 6 -12.98 -23.17 -13.04
C THR A 6 -13.13 -24.58 -12.47
N ILE A 7 -12.88 -25.63 -13.27
CA ILE A 7 -12.99 -27.03 -12.81
C ILE A 7 -12.08 -27.31 -11.62
N ILE A 8 -10.82 -26.85 -11.66
CA ILE A 8 -9.86 -27.02 -10.57
C ILE A 8 -10.34 -26.32 -9.30
N ILE A 9 -10.84 -25.07 -9.40
CA ILE A 9 -11.38 -24.34 -8.24
C ILE A 9 -12.60 -25.06 -7.67
N THR A 10 -13.53 -25.52 -8.52
CA THR A 10 -14.73 -26.21 -8.04
C THR A 10 -14.38 -27.52 -7.35
N LEU A 11 -13.45 -28.31 -7.90
CA LEU A 11 -12.99 -29.56 -7.30
C LEU A 11 -12.23 -29.32 -5.99
N ALA A 12 -11.38 -28.29 -5.92
CA ALA A 12 -10.71 -27.91 -4.68
C ALA A 12 -11.73 -27.49 -3.60
N PHE A 13 -12.74 -26.71 -3.99
CA PHE A 13 -13.81 -26.30 -3.09
C PHE A 13 -14.65 -27.49 -2.59
N LEU A 14 -15.04 -28.39 -3.49
CA LEU A 14 -15.74 -29.64 -3.14
C LEU A 14 -14.89 -30.55 -2.24
N GLY A 15 -13.60 -30.68 -2.53
CA GLY A 15 -12.65 -31.47 -1.74
C GLY A 15 -12.51 -30.95 -0.33
N ILE A 16 -12.29 -29.64 -0.15
CA ILE A 16 -12.21 -29.01 1.18
C ILE A 16 -13.54 -29.12 1.92
N PHE A 17 -14.66 -28.88 1.23
CA PHE A 17 -16.00 -28.93 1.81
C PHE A 17 -16.41 -30.33 2.29
N THR A 18 -15.96 -31.38 1.61
CA THR A 18 -16.28 -32.77 1.96
C THR A 18 -15.26 -33.39 2.92
N ALA A 19 -13.97 -33.12 2.74
CA ALA A 19 -12.92 -33.65 3.61
C ALA A 19 -12.93 -33.01 5.00
N GLY A 20 -13.32 -31.74 5.13
CA GLY A 20 -13.39 -31.04 6.42
C GLY A 20 -14.31 -31.74 7.42
N PRO A 21 -15.60 -31.94 7.10
CA PRO A 21 -16.54 -32.64 7.98
C PRO A 21 -16.20 -34.12 8.19
N LEU A 22 -15.70 -34.82 7.16
CA LEU A 22 -15.38 -36.25 7.24
C LEU A 22 -14.08 -36.54 8.01
N SER A 23 -13.14 -35.59 8.05
CA SER A 23 -11.91 -35.71 8.85
C SER A 23 -12.12 -35.37 10.32
N MET A 24 -13.31 -34.90 10.71
CA MET A 24 -13.69 -34.74 12.11
C MET A 24 -14.00 -36.13 12.68
N GLY A 25 -12.96 -36.82 13.11
CA GLY A 25 -13.04 -38.17 13.67
C GLY A 25 -14.11 -38.25 14.77
N HIS A 26 -15.08 -39.15 14.60
CA HIS A 26 -16.12 -39.44 15.59
C HIS A 26 -15.62 -40.43 16.66
N GLY A 27 -14.33 -40.42 16.94
CA GLY A 27 -13.67 -41.34 17.86
C GLY A 27 -13.15 -40.59 19.07
N ALA A 28 -13.75 -40.88 20.23
CA ALA A 28 -13.47 -40.35 21.56
C ALA A 28 -14.16 -39.02 21.91
N HIS A 29 -15.10 -39.15 22.85
CA HIS A 29 -15.72 -38.11 23.64
C HIS A 29 -14.76 -36.94 23.96
N ASN A 30 -15.27 -35.70 23.81
CA ASN A 30 -14.70 -34.38 24.19
C ASN A 30 -14.39 -33.39 23.07
N GLY A 31 -15.09 -33.47 21.93
CA GLY A 31 -15.34 -32.28 21.10
C GLY A 31 -14.87 -32.38 19.65
N CYS A 32 -15.67 -31.79 18.75
CA CYS A 32 -15.29 -31.56 17.35
C CYS A 32 -14.56 -30.21 17.22
N LEU A 33 -13.88 -29.96 16.09
CA LEU A 33 -13.20 -28.66 15.86
C LEU A 33 -14.18 -27.47 16.00
N ALA A 34 -15.42 -27.66 15.55
CA ALA A 34 -16.48 -26.66 15.71
C ALA A 34 -16.80 -26.35 17.18
N ALA A 35 -16.61 -27.31 18.10
CA ALA A 35 -16.76 -27.14 19.54
C ALA A 35 -15.65 -26.27 20.13
N SER A 36 -14.42 -26.39 19.63
CA SER A 36 -13.30 -25.53 20.02
C SER A 36 -13.53 -24.07 19.60
N VAL A 37 -14.01 -23.84 18.38
CA VAL A 37 -14.25 -22.49 17.86
C VAL A 37 -15.46 -21.81 18.49
N GLN A 38 -16.51 -22.58 18.81
CA GLN A 38 -17.75 -22.04 19.36
C GLN A 38 -17.82 -22.16 20.89
N GLU A 39 -16.75 -22.64 21.54
CA GLU A 39 -16.66 -22.85 23.00
C GLU A 39 -17.88 -23.59 23.58
N ALA A 40 -18.42 -24.54 22.81
CA ALA A 40 -19.68 -25.21 23.10
C ALA A 40 -19.63 -26.70 22.77
N ASN A 41 -20.36 -27.52 23.52
CA ASN A 41 -20.45 -28.95 23.26
C ASN A 41 -21.10 -29.24 21.90
N CYS A 42 -20.60 -30.26 21.22
CA CYS A 42 -21.17 -30.70 19.94
C CYS A 42 -22.57 -31.28 20.17
N PRO A 43 -23.62 -30.74 19.53
CA PRO A 43 -24.98 -31.25 19.70
C PRO A 43 -25.15 -32.60 19.00
N GLU A 44 -25.81 -33.56 19.65
CA GLU A 44 -26.09 -34.89 19.08
C GLU A 44 -27.30 -34.91 18.13
N ASN A 45 -28.16 -33.89 18.21
CA ASN A 45 -29.32 -33.75 17.34
C ASN A 45 -28.89 -33.36 15.92
N GLY A 46 -29.25 -34.16 14.91
CA GLY A 46 -28.76 -34.00 13.53
C GLY A 46 -28.95 -32.60 12.91
N LEU A 47 -30.09 -31.94 13.15
CA LEU A 47 -30.33 -30.58 12.64
C LEU A 47 -29.45 -29.54 13.35
N LEU A 48 -29.34 -29.63 14.68
CA LEU A 48 -28.49 -28.75 15.47
C LEU A 48 -27.01 -28.98 15.14
N PHE A 49 -26.60 -30.24 14.94
CA PHE A 49 -25.27 -30.62 14.49
C PHE A 49 -24.91 -29.96 13.16
N ALA A 50 -25.80 -30.02 12.15
CA ALA A 50 -25.56 -29.38 10.87
C ALA A 50 -25.43 -27.87 11.00
N SER A 51 -26.34 -27.21 11.73
CA SER A 51 -26.29 -25.77 11.95
C SER A 51 -25.03 -25.32 12.69
N PHE A 52 -24.57 -26.13 13.65
CA PHE A 52 -23.36 -25.88 14.44
C PHE A 52 -22.10 -25.93 13.58
N HIS A 53 -21.99 -26.92 12.68
CA HIS A 53 -20.83 -27.04 11.79
C HIS A 53 -20.85 -25.99 10.67
N ILE A 54 -22.02 -25.63 10.15
CA ILE A 54 -22.17 -24.55 9.16
C ILE A 54 -21.75 -23.20 9.77
N SER A 55 -22.12 -22.93 11.02
CA SER A 55 -21.71 -21.74 11.77
C SER A 55 -20.18 -21.66 11.90
N ALA A 56 -19.52 -22.74 12.31
CA ALA A 56 -18.06 -22.80 12.36
C ALA A 56 -17.41 -22.58 10.98
N LEU A 57 -17.94 -23.22 9.93
CA LEU A 57 -17.44 -23.05 8.56
C LEU A 57 -17.55 -21.60 8.09
N LYS A 58 -18.68 -20.93 8.40
CA LYS A 58 -18.87 -19.51 8.09
C LYS A 58 -17.81 -18.67 8.79
N TRP A 59 -17.56 -18.91 10.08
CA TRP A 59 -16.57 -18.18 10.86
C TRP A 59 -15.17 -18.29 10.25
N PHE A 60 -14.71 -19.51 9.99
CA PHE A 60 -13.43 -19.75 9.30
C PHE A 60 -13.40 -19.04 7.94
N SER A 61 -14.43 -19.22 7.12
CA SER A 61 -14.49 -18.63 5.78
C SER A 61 -14.40 -17.10 5.82
N THR A 62 -15.11 -16.45 6.75
CA THR A 62 -15.05 -14.99 6.91
C THR A 62 -13.68 -14.50 7.38
N ALA A 63 -12.99 -15.24 8.26
CA ALA A 63 -11.64 -14.91 8.68
C ALA A 63 -10.65 -14.96 7.51
N PHE A 64 -10.70 -16.01 6.68
CA PHE A 64 -9.85 -16.14 5.49
C PHE A 64 -10.18 -15.08 4.43
N LEU A 65 -11.46 -14.74 4.23
CA LEU A 65 -11.85 -13.68 3.30
C LEU A 65 -11.31 -12.31 3.75
N ASN A 66 -11.40 -11.99 5.04
CA ASN A 66 -10.87 -10.72 5.56
C ASN A 66 -9.35 -10.63 5.38
N ILE A 67 -8.63 -11.72 5.66
CA ILE A 67 -7.18 -11.78 5.44
C ILE A 67 -6.87 -11.66 3.94
N GLY A 68 -7.62 -12.35 3.08
CA GLY A 68 -7.47 -12.26 1.63
C GLY A 68 -7.68 -10.84 1.10
N ILE A 69 -8.72 -10.15 1.57
CA ILE A 69 -8.99 -8.74 1.22
C ILE A 69 -7.84 -7.84 1.69
N ALA A 70 -7.35 -8.03 2.91
CA ALA A 70 -6.22 -7.27 3.44
C ALA A 70 -4.94 -7.46 2.59
N ILE A 71 -4.65 -8.70 2.18
CA ILE A 71 -3.51 -9.01 1.30
C ILE A 71 -3.69 -8.35 -0.07
N ILE A 72 -4.88 -8.43 -0.67
CA ILE A 72 -5.17 -7.78 -1.96
C ILE A 72 -4.98 -6.27 -1.86
N LEU A 73 -5.47 -5.64 -0.79
CA LEU A 73 -5.29 -4.21 -0.56
C LEU A 73 -3.81 -3.85 -0.38
N ALA A 74 -3.04 -4.64 0.36
CA ALA A 74 -1.61 -4.43 0.53
C ALA A 74 -0.86 -4.51 -0.81
N ILE A 75 -1.17 -5.49 -1.65
CA ILE A 75 -0.59 -5.62 -2.99
C ILE A 75 -0.99 -4.43 -3.87
N LEU A 76 -2.25 -4.00 -3.82
CA LEU A 76 -2.72 -2.86 -4.60
C LEU A 76 -1.97 -1.58 -4.22
N LEU A 77 -1.78 -1.33 -2.92
CA LEU A 77 -1.01 -0.18 -2.44
C LEU A 77 0.45 -0.22 -2.89
N LEU A 78 1.07 -1.39 -2.87
CA LEU A 78 2.44 -1.57 -3.39
C LEU A 78 2.52 -1.27 -4.90
N VAL A 79 1.56 -1.77 -5.68
CA VAL A 79 1.49 -1.52 -7.12
C VAL A 79 1.29 -0.03 -7.39
N ILE A 80 0.37 0.63 -6.68
CA ILE A 80 0.14 2.07 -6.80
C ILE A 80 1.43 2.85 -6.46
N GLY A 81 2.08 2.52 -5.34
CA GLY A 81 3.35 3.16 -4.95
C GLY A 81 4.45 2.97 -5.99
N PHE A 82 4.56 1.77 -6.57
CA PHE A 82 5.50 1.48 -7.64
C PHE A 82 5.20 2.29 -8.92
N ILE A 83 3.93 2.39 -9.31
CA ILE A 83 3.50 3.23 -10.43
C ILE A 83 3.89 4.69 -10.20
N PHE A 84 3.64 5.24 -9.00
CA PHE A 84 4.03 6.62 -8.66
C PHE A 84 5.54 6.88 -8.73
N GLN A 85 6.39 5.86 -8.50
CA GLN A 85 7.84 5.99 -8.69
C GLN A 85 8.24 6.03 -10.17
N LEU A 86 7.47 5.38 -11.04
CA LEU A 86 7.71 5.36 -12.48
C LEU A 86 7.16 6.60 -13.19
N LEU A 87 6.18 7.28 -12.59
CA LEU A 87 5.64 8.52 -13.17
C LEU A 87 6.68 9.64 -13.03
N PRO A 88 6.94 10.39 -14.12
CA PRO A 88 7.75 11.58 -14.01
C PRO A 88 7.09 12.57 -13.03
N PRO A 89 7.87 13.30 -12.21
CA PRO A 89 7.31 14.24 -11.26
C PRO A 89 6.47 15.28 -12.01
N VAL A 90 5.14 15.21 -11.81
CA VAL A 90 4.15 16.11 -12.41
C VAL A 90 4.42 17.57 -12.00
N PHE A 91 4.98 17.76 -10.81
CA PHE A 91 5.52 19.03 -10.34
C PHE A 91 7.04 19.00 -10.37
N SER A 92 7.59 18.90 -11.58
CA SER A 92 8.90 19.48 -11.84
C SER A 92 8.74 20.99 -11.64
N THR A 93 8.97 21.46 -10.41
CA THR A 93 9.20 22.89 -10.20
C THR A 93 10.23 23.30 -11.24
N PRO A 94 9.95 24.31 -12.08
CA PRO A 94 11.01 24.87 -12.90
C PRO A 94 12.04 25.34 -11.87
N GLN A 95 13.14 24.61 -11.75
CA GLN A 95 14.30 25.09 -11.05
C GLN A 95 14.60 26.41 -11.75
N PHE A 96 14.25 27.52 -11.09
CA PHE A 96 14.54 28.86 -11.56
C PHE A 96 16.07 28.99 -11.56
N SER A 97 16.70 28.44 -12.59
CA SER A 97 18.12 28.59 -12.93
C SER A 97 18.39 30.00 -13.46
N VAL A 98 17.65 30.99 -12.98
CA VAL A 98 17.81 32.40 -13.34
C VAL A 98 19.09 32.97 -12.70
N LEU A 99 19.66 32.30 -11.69
CA LEU A 99 20.88 32.74 -11.02
C LEU A 99 22.20 32.23 -11.64
N LYS A 100 22.19 31.29 -12.60
CA LYS A 100 23.45 30.85 -13.24
C LYS A 100 23.93 31.73 -14.40
N SER A 101 23.12 32.68 -14.86
CA SER A 101 23.48 33.58 -15.97
C SER A 101 23.62 35.06 -15.57
N PHE A 102 23.50 35.40 -14.28
CA PHE A 102 23.81 36.76 -13.84
C PHE A 102 25.32 36.95 -13.76
N ARG A 103 25.95 37.15 -14.92
CA ARG A 103 27.25 37.82 -14.99
C ARG A 103 26.96 39.30 -14.77
N PRO A 104 27.30 39.90 -13.61
CA PRO A 104 27.21 41.35 -13.49
C PRO A 104 28.01 41.94 -14.66
N PRO A 105 27.49 42.96 -15.37
CA PRO A 105 28.27 43.61 -16.40
C PRO A 105 29.58 44.06 -15.76
N ARG A 106 30.71 43.61 -16.32
CA ARG A 106 32.02 44.18 -15.95
C ARG A 106 32.01 45.61 -16.48
N ILE A 107 31.46 46.52 -15.69
CA ILE A 107 31.54 47.94 -15.93
C ILE A 107 33.04 48.24 -15.89
N LYS A 108 33.65 48.39 -17.07
CA LYS A 108 35.00 48.95 -17.18
C LYS A 108 34.86 50.41 -16.77
N LEU A 109 34.91 50.65 -15.47
CA LEU A 109 34.94 51.99 -14.92
C LEU A 109 36.23 52.63 -15.44
N GLY A 110 36.09 53.37 -16.53
CA GLY A 110 37.24 53.94 -17.23
C GLY A 110 37.99 54.86 -16.28
N TRP A 111 39.31 54.92 -16.45
CA TRP A 111 40.20 55.83 -15.71
C TRP A 111 39.66 57.27 -15.61
N ARG A 112 38.91 57.70 -16.63
CA ARG A 112 38.26 59.01 -16.69
C ARG A 112 37.19 59.24 -15.61
N ILE A 113 36.40 58.22 -15.27
CA ILE A 113 35.38 58.30 -14.21
C ILE A 113 36.04 58.26 -12.84
N LEU A 114 37.02 57.38 -12.63
CA LEU A 114 37.81 57.35 -11.39
C LEU A 114 38.55 58.65 -11.15
N HIS A 115 39.11 59.24 -12.20
CA HIS A 115 39.78 60.54 -12.12
C HIS A 115 38.79 61.68 -11.82
N TRP A 116 37.61 61.67 -12.44
CA TRP A 116 36.55 62.62 -12.14
C TRP A 116 36.09 62.52 -10.68
N LEU A 117 35.90 61.29 -10.16
CA LEU A 117 35.52 61.07 -8.76
C LEU A 117 36.59 61.60 -7.80
N LYS A 118 37.86 61.27 -8.07
CA LYS A 118 39.01 61.73 -7.27
C LYS A 118 39.16 63.25 -7.25
N PHE A 119 38.81 63.92 -8.36
CA PHE A 119 38.81 65.38 -8.44
C PHE A 119 37.75 65.99 -7.51
N HIS A 120 36.55 65.39 -7.46
CA HIS A 120 35.48 65.87 -6.58
C HIS A 120 35.76 65.59 -5.10
N GLU A 121 36.37 64.46 -4.77
CA GLU A 121 36.74 64.11 -3.38
C GLU A 121 37.82 65.04 -2.78
N ASN A 122 38.68 65.64 -3.62
CA ASN A 122 39.71 66.58 -3.19
C ASN A 122 39.34 68.04 -3.46
N SER A 123 38.10 68.32 -3.86
CA SER A 123 37.64 69.69 -4.00
C SER A 123 37.44 70.30 -2.61
N PRO A 124 37.85 71.56 -2.37
CA PRO A 124 37.64 72.22 -1.09
C PRO A 124 36.14 72.31 -0.85
N SER A 125 35.63 71.57 0.13
CA SER A 125 34.31 71.83 0.67
C SER A 125 34.41 73.16 1.41
N PHE A 126 33.70 74.17 0.90
CA PHE A 126 33.55 75.42 1.61
C PHE A 126 32.87 75.12 2.95
N ARG A 127 33.63 75.28 4.04
CA ARG A 127 33.14 75.27 5.42
C ARG A 127 33.07 76.71 5.92
#